data_AF-A0A251N771-F1
#
_entry.id   AF-A0A251N771-F1
#
_cell.length_a   1.000
_cell.length_b   1.000
_cell.length_c   1.000
_cell.angle_alpha   90.00
_cell.angle_beta   90.00
_cell.angle_gamma   90.00
#
_symmetry.space_group_name_H-M   'P 1'
#
loop_
_entity.id
_entity.type
_entity.pdbx_description
1 polymer ?
#
loop_
_entity_poly.entity_id
_entity_poly.type
_entity_poly.pdbx_seq_one_letter_code
_entity_poly.pdbx_strand_id
1 'polypeptide(L)'
;MKRATVGPLPGVTQDIAGFKIAHQPSIYVLDTPGVLVPSIPDIETGLKLALAGSIKDSVVGEDRISQYLLAVLNTRGTPFHWKNSNNRRMEGIQYEAEEKVDYSLKNLRPSRRKLPTKSHVLYVEDLVTEVQCALYSTLSEFNGNMEDESDLEVLIEQQFEALQKALKIPNKGCEARLMVSKKFLTLFRTGKLGPFILDDVPEANPLS
;
A
#
# COMPACT_ATOMS: atom_id res chain seq x y z
N MET A 1 -26.88 10.17 -4.91
CA MET A 1 -26.91 9.23 -3.77
C MET A 1 -27.58 9.90 -2.59
N LYS A 2 -28.69 9.35 -2.09
CA LYS A 2 -29.30 9.76 -0.82
C LYS A 2 -28.46 9.17 0.32
N ARG A 3 -28.07 9.99 1.30
CA ARG A 3 -27.35 9.54 2.51
C ARG A 3 -28.38 9.23 3.59
N ALA A 4 -28.04 8.33 4.51
CA ALA A 4 -28.79 8.19 5.74
C ALA A 4 -28.79 9.55 6.48
N THR A 5 -29.97 10.00 6.87
CA THR A 5 -30.11 11.20 7.68
C THR A 5 -29.58 10.87 9.06
N VAL A 6 -28.61 11.62 9.58
CA VAL A 6 -28.15 11.45 10.97
C VAL A 6 -28.96 12.36 11.91
N GLY A 7 -28.97 12.04 13.20
CA GLY A 7 -29.58 12.90 14.21
C GLY A 7 -29.04 14.34 14.11
N PRO A 8 -29.88 15.37 14.25
CA PRO A 8 -29.44 16.77 14.13
C PRO A 8 -28.52 17.19 15.29
N LEU A 9 -28.47 16.40 16.38
CA LEU A 9 -27.69 16.66 17.57
C LEU A 9 -26.67 15.55 17.82
N PRO A 10 -25.45 15.89 18.25
CA PRO A 10 -24.49 14.90 18.71
C PRO A 10 -25.05 14.14 19.93
N GLY A 11 -24.86 12.82 19.99
CA GLY A 11 -25.33 11.98 21.08
C GLY A 11 -26.76 11.45 20.95
N VAL A 12 -27.49 11.82 19.89
CA VAL A 12 -28.79 11.23 19.56
C VAL A 12 -28.60 10.09 18.56
N THR A 13 -28.78 8.85 19.01
CA THR A 13 -28.80 7.66 18.14
C THR A 13 -30.13 7.61 17.40
N GLN A 14 -30.11 7.44 16.08
CA GLN A 14 -31.32 7.17 15.31
C GLN A 14 -31.64 5.67 15.32
N ASP A 15 -32.92 5.33 15.14
CA ASP A 15 -33.36 3.96 14.90
C ASP A 15 -32.74 3.40 13.60
N ILE A 16 -32.40 2.11 13.63
CA ILE A 16 -31.79 1.42 12.49
C ILE A 16 -32.82 1.34 11.35
N ALA A 17 -32.53 2.01 10.23
CA ALA A 17 -33.38 2.02 9.04
C ALA A 17 -32.75 1.23 7.87
N GLY A 18 -33.59 0.49 7.14
CA GLY A 18 -33.23 -0.14 5.88
C GLY A 18 -33.41 0.81 4.69
N PHE A 19 -32.35 1.02 3.91
CA PHE A 19 -32.34 1.84 2.71
C PHE A 19 -32.52 0.97 1.47
N LYS A 20 -33.56 1.23 0.69
CA LYS A 20 -33.78 0.53 -0.58
C LYS A 20 -32.73 0.95 -1.61
N ILE A 21 -31.95 0.00 -2.12
CA ILE A 21 -30.90 0.24 -3.13
C ILE A 21 -31.25 -0.32 -4.51
N ALA A 22 -32.20 -1.26 -4.61
CA ALA A 22 -32.71 -1.77 -5.89
C ALA A 22 -34.21 -2.04 -5.80
N HIS A 23 -34.91 -1.91 -6.94
CA HIS A 23 -36.35 -2.13 -7.04
C HIS A 23 -36.71 -3.53 -7.55
N GLN A 24 -35.92 -4.09 -8.47
CA GLN A 24 -36.11 -5.41 -9.06
C GLN A 24 -34.76 -6.15 -9.19
N PRO A 25 -34.47 -7.14 -8.34
CA PRO A 25 -35.23 -7.50 -7.13
C PRO A 25 -35.22 -6.35 -6.11
N SER A 26 -36.18 -6.33 -5.19
CA SER A 26 -36.20 -5.32 -4.13
C SER A 26 -35.10 -5.61 -3.10
N ILE A 27 -34.03 -4.81 -3.10
CA ILE A 27 -32.87 -4.97 -2.21
C ILE A 27 -32.81 -3.79 -1.25
N TYR A 28 -32.62 -4.08 0.03
CA TYR A 28 -32.50 -3.11 1.12
C TYR A 28 -31.14 -3.30 1.82
N VAL A 29 -30.53 -2.21 2.28
CA VAL A 29 -29.26 -2.18 3.02
C VAL A 29 -29.46 -1.48 4.36
N LEU A 30 -28.94 -2.07 5.43
CA LEU A 30 -28.90 -1.45 6.74
C LEU A 30 -27.64 -0.57 6.84
N ASP A 31 -27.79 0.67 7.31
CA ASP A 31 -26.68 1.63 7.44
C ASP A 31 -25.85 1.45 8.74
N THR A 32 -26.18 0.44 9.55
CA THR A 32 -25.38 0.01 10.70
C THR A 32 -24.62 -1.26 10.34
N PRO A 33 -23.33 -1.16 9.93
CA PRO A 33 -22.54 -2.36 9.65
C PRO A 33 -22.37 -3.19 10.93
N GLY A 34 -22.43 -4.51 10.80
CA GLY A 34 -22.09 -5.41 11.90
C GLY A 34 -20.59 -5.39 12.16
N VAL A 35 -20.17 -4.94 13.33
CA VAL A 35 -18.77 -4.95 13.75
C VAL A 35 -18.50 -6.25 14.51
N LEU A 36 -17.69 -7.12 13.92
CA LEU A 36 -17.26 -8.39 14.52
C LEU A 36 -15.78 -8.31 14.90
N VAL A 37 -15.42 -9.02 15.97
CA VAL A 37 -14.01 -9.20 16.35
C VAL A 37 -13.38 -10.21 15.38
N PRO A 38 -12.23 -9.91 14.76
CA PRO A 38 -11.56 -10.86 13.88
C PRO A 38 -11.04 -12.06 14.67
N SER A 39 -11.15 -13.26 14.09
CA SER A 39 -10.48 -14.45 14.61
C SER A 39 -9.04 -14.47 14.09
N ILE A 40 -8.06 -14.62 14.99
CA ILE A 40 -6.63 -14.66 14.65
C ILE A 40 -6.10 -16.02 15.14
N PRO A 41 -6.17 -17.06 14.30
CA PRO A 41 -5.78 -18.42 14.70
C PRO A 41 -4.26 -18.60 14.82
N ASP A 42 -3.49 -17.82 14.06
CA ASP A 42 -2.04 -17.96 13.95
C ASP A 42 -1.32 -16.61 13.74
N ILE A 43 0.01 -16.63 13.84
CA ILE A 43 0.86 -15.44 13.76
C ILE A 43 0.84 -14.83 12.36
N GLU A 44 0.79 -15.65 11.30
CA GLU A 44 0.79 -15.19 9.91
C GLU A 44 -0.50 -14.42 9.61
N THR A 45 -1.66 -14.94 10.02
CA THR A 45 -2.94 -14.23 9.93
C THR A 45 -2.87 -12.86 10.64
N GLY A 46 -2.26 -12.81 11.83
CA GLY A 46 -2.04 -11.57 12.56
C GLY A 46 -1.16 -10.57 11.79
N LEU A 47 -0.08 -11.05 11.18
CA LEU A 47 0.82 -10.23 10.35
C LEU A 47 0.14 -9.72 9.08
N LYS A 48 -0.67 -10.53 8.40
CA LYS A 48 -1.47 -10.12 7.23
C LYS A 48 -2.48 -9.02 7.59
N LEU A 49 -3.20 -9.19 8.70
CA LEU A 49 -4.16 -8.20 9.20
C LEU A 49 -3.46 -6.89 9.60
N ALA A 50 -2.32 -6.98 10.27
CA ALA A 50 -1.50 -5.82 10.59
C ALA A 50 -0.98 -5.15 9.31
N LEU A 51 -0.47 -5.89 8.34
CA LEU A 51 0.01 -5.36 7.07
C LEU A 51 -1.09 -4.61 6.29
N ALA A 52 -2.32 -5.15 6.29
CA ALA A 52 -3.51 -4.50 5.73
C ALA A 52 -4.00 -3.27 6.51
N GLY A 53 -3.48 -3.02 7.72
CA GLY A 53 -3.88 -1.91 8.59
C GLY A 53 -5.16 -2.18 9.40
N SER A 54 -5.59 -3.45 9.49
CA SER A 54 -6.75 -3.86 10.29
C SER A 54 -6.43 -3.97 11.79
N ILE A 55 -5.15 -4.15 12.13
CA ILE A 55 -4.63 -4.14 13.51
C ILE A 55 -3.70 -2.93 13.66
N LYS A 56 -3.73 -2.29 14.83
CA LYS A 56 -2.89 -1.14 15.13
C LYS A 56 -1.40 -1.52 15.10
N ASP A 57 -0.61 -0.78 14.32
CA ASP A 57 0.82 -1.05 14.13
C ASP A 57 1.62 -1.22 15.42
N SER A 58 1.36 -0.39 16.44
CA SER A 58 2.07 -0.45 17.72
C SER A 58 1.85 -1.73 18.52
N VAL A 59 0.84 -2.55 18.16
CA VAL A 59 0.57 -3.84 18.82
C VAL A 59 1.54 -4.92 18.32
N VAL A 60 1.89 -4.88 17.03
CA VAL A 60 2.77 -5.88 16.39
C VAL A 60 4.21 -5.36 16.26
N GLY A 61 4.36 -4.04 16.08
CA GLY A 61 5.60 -3.35 15.79
C GLY A 61 5.77 -3.11 14.29
N GLU A 62 5.89 -1.84 13.89
CA GLU A 62 6.07 -1.43 12.49
C GLU A 62 7.25 -2.14 11.83
N ASP A 63 8.32 -2.34 12.60
CA ASP A 63 9.51 -3.02 12.13
C ASP A 63 9.22 -4.47 11.73
N ARG A 64 8.55 -5.23 12.61
CA ARG A 64 8.18 -6.62 12.36
C ARG A 64 7.21 -6.77 11.20
N ILE A 65 6.25 -5.85 11.06
CA ILE A 65 5.33 -5.82 9.91
C ILE A 65 6.11 -5.54 8.61
N SER A 66 7.08 -4.63 8.63
CA SER A 66 7.92 -4.28 7.48
C SER A 66 8.82 -5.45 7.05
N GLN A 67 9.45 -6.14 8.01
CA GLN A 67 10.22 -7.36 7.74
C GLN A 67 9.37 -8.44 7.07
N TYR A 68 8.16 -8.67 7.61
CA TYR A 68 7.21 -9.62 7.00
C TYR A 68 6.84 -9.23 5.57
N LEU A 69 6.56 -7.94 5.31
CA LEU A 69 6.29 -7.47 3.94
C LEU A 69 7.48 -7.74 3.01
N LEU A 70 8.71 -7.47 3.44
CA LEU A 70 9.91 -7.75 2.64
C LEU A 70 10.06 -9.24 2.34
N ALA A 71 9.89 -10.10 3.34
CA ALA A 71 9.88 -11.55 3.16
C ALA A 71 8.86 -11.98 2.10
N VAL A 72 7.61 -11.55 2.21
CA VAL A 72 6.54 -11.87 1.24
C VAL A 72 6.89 -11.39 -0.17
N LEU A 73 7.45 -10.18 -0.31
CA LEU A 73 7.84 -9.63 -1.62
C LEU A 73 8.98 -10.43 -2.25
N ASN A 74 9.98 -10.81 -1.46
CA ASN A 74 11.14 -11.56 -1.92
C ASN A 74 10.76 -12.97 -2.33
N THR A 75 10.06 -13.72 -1.47
CA THR A 75 9.61 -15.10 -1.77
C THR A 75 8.72 -15.17 -3.01
N ARG A 76 7.93 -14.13 -3.28
CA ARG A 76 7.06 -14.05 -4.47
C ARG A 76 7.76 -13.48 -5.72
N GLY A 77 9.04 -13.09 -5.62
CA GLY A 77 9.78 -12.47 -6.72
C GLY A 77 9.21 -11.13 -7.20
N THR A 78 8.45 -10.43 -6.34
CA THR A 78 7.77 -9.18 -6.72
C THR A 78 8.74 -8.14 -7.27
N PRO A 79 9.92 -7.91 -6.66
CA PRO A 79 10.85 -6.89 -7.16
C PRO A 79 11.25 -7.06 -8.62
N PHE A 80 11.34 -8.29 -9.13
CA PHE A 80 11.66 -8.56 -10.53
C PHE A 80 10.59 -8.05 -11.51
N HIS A 81 9.33 -7.95 -11.09
CA HIS A 81 8.24 -7.44 -11.92
C HIS A 81 8.26 -5.91 -12.10
N TRP A 82 8.93 -5.18 -11.21
CA TRP A 82 8.99 -3.71 -11.29
C TRP A 82 9.91 -3.19 -12.40
N LYS A 83 10.87 -3.99 -12.88
CA LYS A 83 11.80 -3.62 -13.96
C LYS A 83 11.10 -3.07 -15.21
N ASN A 84 10.05 -3.78 -15.66
CA ASN A 84 9.32 -3.38 -16.87
C ASN A 84 8.39 -2.17 -16.63
N SER A 85 7.92 -1.99 -15.40
CA SER A 85 7.07 -0.87 -15.01
C SER A 85 7.86 0.44 -14.92
N ASN A 86 9.10 0.37 -14.43
CA ASN A 86 9.97 1.54 -14.30
C ASN A 86 10.44 2.04 -15.67
N ASN A 87 10.77 1.14 -16.60
CA ASN A 87 11.16 1.52 -17.96
C ASN A 87 10.05 2.29 -18.69
N ARG A 88 8.79 1.81 -18.63
CA ARG A 88 7.65 2.50 -19.26
C ARG A 88 7.35 3.86 -18.63
N ARG A 89 7.58 4.03 -17.32
CA ARG A 89 7.36 5.29 -16.60
C ARG A 89 8.43 6.34 -16.93
N MET A 90 9.69 5.93 -17.05
CA MET A 90 10.80 6.81 -17.45
C MET A 90 10.65 7.31 -18.89
N GLU A 91 10.17 6.47 -19.81
CA GLU A 91 9.91 6.87 -21.19
C GLU A 91 8.83 7.96 -21.29
N GLY A 92 7.73 7.86 -20.52
CA GLY A 92 6.65 8.85 -20.54
C GLY A 92 7.04 10.25 -20.04
N ILE A 93 7.98 10.35 -19.09
CA ILE A 93 8.47 11.63 -18.54
C ILE A 93 9.34 12.37 -19.57
N GLN A 94 10.05 11.65 -20.45
CA GLN A 94 10.86 12.27 -21.51
C GLN A 94 10.02 12.95 -22.58
N TYR A 95 8.85 12.39 -22.94
CA TYR A 95 7.96 12.99 -23.95
C TYR A 95 7.25 14.28 -23.45
N GLU A 96 6.96 14.41 -22.15
CA GLU A 96 6.28 15.61 -21.61
C GLU A 96 7.22 16.79 -21.33
N ALA A 97 8.54 16.56 -21.21
CA ALA A 97 9.50 17.64 -20.98
C ALA A 97 9.76 18.51 -22.23
N GLU A 98 9.49 17.99 -23.42
CA GLU A 98 9.76 18.66 -24.70
C GLU A 98 8.58 19.53 -25.21
N GLU A 99 7.36 19.35 -24.71
CA GLU A 99 6.18 20.05 -25.22
C GLU A 99 5.83 21.32 -24.40
N LYS A 100 6.69 22.33 -24.51
CA LYS A 100 6.35 23.71 -24.12
C LYS A 100 5.52 24.34 -25.25
N VAL A 101 4.19 24.22 -25.21
CA VAL A 101 3.30 24.98 -26.11
C VAL A 101 2.39 25.93 -25.32
N ASP A 102 2.33 27.13 -25.89
CA ASP A 102 1.83 28.42 -25.42
C ASP A 102 0.38 28.44 -24.89
N TYR A 103 0.15 29.31 -23.91
CA TYR A 103 -1.08 29.41 -23.13
C TYR A 103 -2.10 30.34 -23.80
N SER A 104 -3.39 29.95 -23.80
CA SER A 104 -4.48 30.95 -23.83
C SER A 104 -5.63 30.59 -22.91
N LEU A 105 -5.90 31.52 -21.99
CA LEU A 105 -7.01 31.55 -21.04
C LEU A 105 -8.34 31.74 -21.76
N LYS A 106 -9.33 30.86 -21.51
CA LYS A 106 -10.73 31.23 -21.19
C LYS A 106 -11.65 30.02 -20.91
N ASN A 107 -12.35 30.11 -19.77
CA ASN A 107 -13.67 29.56 -19.42
C ASN A 107 -13.78 28.33 -18.47
N LEU A 108 -13.71 28.64 -17.16
CA LEU A 108 -14.71 28.36 -16.10
C LEU A 108 -15.18 26.92 -15.82
N ARG A 109 -14.72 26.34 -14.68
CA ARG A 109 -15.56 25.58 -13.73
C ARG A 109 -15.13 25.79 -12.26
N PRO A 110 -16.06 25.76 -11.28
CA PRO A 110 -15.79 26.14 -9.90
C PRO A 110 -15.09 25.03 -9.09
N SER A 111 -14.10 25.47 -8.29
CA SER A 111 -13.44 24.81 -7.16
C SER A 111 -13.76 23.33 -6.92
N ARG A 112 -12.96 22.44 -7.51
CA ARG A 112 -12.71 21.09 -6.98
C ARG A 112 -11.30 21.09 -6.40
N ARG A 113 -11.18 20.56 -5.17
CA ARG A 113 -9.97 20.26 -4.36
C ARG A 113 -8.64 20.63 -5.04
N LYS A 114 -7.85 21.50 -4.40
CA LYS A 114 -6.49 21.87 -4.82
C LYS A 114 -5.76 20.63 -5.34
N LEU A 115 -5.57 20.57 -6.66
CA LEU A 115 -4.77 19.55 -7.32
C LEU A 115 -3.38 19.58 -6.68
N PRO A 116 -2.80 18.45 -6.24
CA PRO A 116 -1.42 18.42 -5.77
C PRO A 116 -0.53 19.06 -6.83
N THR A 117 0.33 19.99 -6.42
CA THR A 117 1.30 20.65 -7.30
C THR A 117 2.04 19.57 -8.12
N LYS A 118 2.17 19.75 -9.45
CA LYS A 118 2.82 18.76 -10.34
C LYS A 118 4.16 18.24 -9.80
N SER A 119 4.95 19.10 -9.14
CA SER A 119 6.21 18.73 -8.49
C SER A 119 6.08 17.68 -7.37
N HIS A 120 5.00 17.70 -6.60
CA HIS A 120 4.76 16.73 -5.51
C HIS A 120 4.36 15.36 -6.07
N VAL A 121 3.67 15.33 -7.21
CA VAL A 121 3.34 14.07 -7.90
C VAL A 121 4.62 13.41 -8.43
N LEU A 122 5.45 14.19 -9.13
CA LEU A 122 6.75 13.73 -9.64
C LEU A 122 7.69 13.26 -8.52
N TYR A 123 7.77 13.98 -7.40
CA TYR A 123 8.59 13.57 -6.25
C TYR A 123 8.14 12.24 -5.63
N VAL A 124 6.83 12.00 -5.55
CA VAL A 124 6.30 10.74 -5.01
C VAL A 124 6.57 9.59 -5.98
N GLU A 125 6.45 9.81 -7.28
CA GLU A 125 6.77 8.81 -8.31
C GLU A 125 8.25 8.46 -8.32
N ASP A 126 9.13 9.46 -8.19
CA ASP A 126 10.58 9.30 -8.06
C ASP A 126 10.93 8.42 -6.85
N LEU A 127 10.36 8.73 -5.67
CA LEU A 127 10.60 7.97 -4.45
C LEU A 127 10.10 6.52 -4.55
N VAL A 128 8.95 6.28 -5.17
CA VAL A 128 8.45 4.91 -5.39
C VAL A 128 9.40 4.14 -6.31
N THR A 129 9.88 4.79 -7.37
CA THR A 129 10.81 4.19 -8.32
C THR A 129 12.14 3.86 -7.65
N GLU A 130 12.69 4.77 -6.83
CA GLU A 130 13.90 4.52 -6.04
C GLU A 130 13.74 3.32 -5.09
N VAL A 131 12.60 3.21 -4.40
CA VAL A 131 12.29 2.07 -3.53
C VAL A 131 12.22 0.76 -4.32
N GLN A 132 11.53 0.75 -5.45
CA GLN A 132 11.39 -0.43 -6.30
C GLN A 132 12.74 -0.87 -6.88
N CYS A 133 13.57 0.08 -7.32
CA CYS A 133 14.93 -0.19 -7.80
C CYS A 133 15.83 -0.72 -6.69
N ALA A 134 15.78 -0.14 -5.48
CA ALA A 134 16.56 -0.62 -4.34
C ALA A 134 16.25 -2.08 -4.00
N LEU A 135 14.96 -2.45 -3.97
CA LEU A 135 14.53 -3.83 -3.71
C LEU A 135 14.87 -4.78 -4.87
N TYR A 136 14.80 -4.32 -6.12
CA TYR A 136 15.22 -5.12 -7.29
C TYR A 136 16.73 -5.40 -7.25
N SER A 137 17.55 -4.36 -7.05
CA SER A 137 19.00 -4.50 -7.07
C SER A 137 19.49 -5.42 -5.95
N THR A 138 19.01 -5.20 -4.73
CA THR A 138 19.37 -6.05 -3.57
C THR A 138 18.97 -7.51 -3.79
N LEU A 139 17.75 -7.77 -4.29
CA LEU A 139 17.32 -9.15 -4.57
C LEU A 139 18.10 -9.78 -5.73
N SER A 140 18.43 -8.99 -6.76
CA SER A 140 19.17 -9.50 -7.94
C SER A 140 20.64 -9.78 -7.67
N GLU A 141 21.25 -9.10 -6.69
CA GLU A 141 22.64 -9.28 -6.27
C GLU A 141 22.78 -10.34 -5.17
N PHE A 142 21.67 -10.76 -4.58
CA PHE A 142 21.65 -11.75 -3.50
C PHE A 142 21.86 -13.17 -4.03
N ASN A 143 22.85 -13.86 -3.47
CA ASN A 143 23.23 -15.23 -3.86
C ASN A 143 22.81 -16.30 -2.83
N GLY A 144 22.07 -15.93 -1.79
CA GLY A 144 21.61 -16.86 -0.75
C GLY A 144 20.29 -17.54 -1.08
N ASN A 145 19.88 -18.49 -0.23
CA ASN A 145 18.63 -19.22 -0.37
C ASN A 145 17.47 -18.47 0.31
N MET A 146 16.39 -18.18 -0.43
CA MET A 146 15.21 -17.50 0.12
C MET A 146 14.35 -18.40 1.04
N GLU A 147 14.54 -19.71 1.00
CA GLU A 147 13.85 -20.66 1.90
C GLU A 147 14.59 -20.84 3.23
N ASP A 148 15.86 -20.44 3.31
CA ASP A 148 16.63 -20.46 4.55
C ASP A 148 16.37 -19.18 5.35
N GLU A 149 15.94 -19.32 6.61
CA GLU A 149 15.58 -18.19 7.45
C GLU A 149 16.77 -17.25 7.73
N SER A 150 17.99 -17.79 7.83
CA SER A 150 19.19 -16.99 8.13
C SER A 150 19.60 -16.16 6.92
N ASP A 151 19.61 -16.78 5.74
CA ASP A 151 19.88 -16.09 4.47
C ASP A 151 18.83 -15.01 4.20
N LEU A 152 17.55 -15.30 4.46
CA LEU A 152 16.46 -14.33 4.30
C LEU A 152 16.61 -13.15 5.28
N GLU A 153 16.98 -13.40 6.52
CA GLU A 153 17.25 -12.34 7.51
C GLU A 153 18.38 -11.42 7.03
N VAL A 154 19.48 -11.99 6.50
CA VAL A 154 20.59 -11.21 5.92
C VAL A 154 20.12 -10.34 4.76
N LEU A 155 19.30 -10.87 3.86
CA LEU A 155 18.74 -10.10 2.74
C LEU A 155 17.85 -8.95 3.24
N ILE A 156 16.99 -9.21 4.23
CA ILE A 156 16.10 -8.20 4.79
C ILE A 156 16.90 -7.06 5.42
N GLU A 157 17.97 -7.35 6.15
CA GLU A 157 18.85 -6.33 6.72
C GLU A 157 19.49 -5.46 5.64
N GLN A 158 20.01 -6.07 4.56
CA GLN A 158 20.54 -5.33 3.41
C GLN A 158 19.48 -4.45 2.73
N GLN A 159 18.25 -4.95 2.62
CA GLN A 159 17.13 -4.20 2.06
C GLN A 159 16.73 -3.02 2.93
N PHE A 160 16.79 -3.13 4.26
CA PHE A 160 16.55 -1.98 5.15
C PHE A 160 17.55 -0.85 4.92
N GLU A 161 18.84 -1.17 4.74
CA GLU A 161 19.85 -0.16 4.41
C GLU A 161 19.61 0.49 3.04
N ALA A 162 19.23 -0.31 2.05
CA ALA A 162 18.92 0.18 0.70
C ALA A 162 17.66 1.06 0.71
N LEU A 163 16.61 0.66 1.45
CA LEU A 163 15.39 1.43 1.64
C LEU A 163 15.66 2.73 2.39
N GLN A 164 16.55 2.74 3.38
CA GLN A 164 16.93 3.97 4.08
C GLN A 164 17.49 5.02 3.11
N LYS A 165 18.35 4.58 2.19
CA LYS A 165 18.93 5.43 1.14
C LYS A 165 17.84 5.92 0.17
N ALA A 166 17.01 5.02 -0.35
CA ALA A 166 15.91 5.35 -1.29
C ALA A 166 14.83 6.26 -0.67
N LEU A 167 14.57 6.13 0.63
CA LEU A 167 13.61 6.97 1.35
C LEU A 167 14.21 8.29 1.84
N LYS A 168 15.50 8.52 1.58
CA LYS A 168 16.27 9.73 1.92
C LYS A 168 16.18 10.03 3.44
N ILE A 169 16.32 9.00 4.28
CA ILE A 169 16.22 9.12 5.75
C ILE A 169 17.62 9.41 6.34
N PRO A 170 17.84 10.60 6.97
CA PRO A 170 19.16 11.04 7.40
C PRO A 170 19.65 10.41 8.72
N ASN A 171 18.75 9.89 9.56
CA ASN A 171 19.09 9.40 10.90
C ASN A 171 19.89 8.09 10.85
N LYS A 172 20.66 7.80 11.90
CA LYS A 172 21.36 6.51 12.09
C LYS A 172 20.76 5.75 13.28
N GLY A 173 20.77 4.41 13.24
CA GLY A 173 20.32 3.54 14.33
C GLY A 173 18.83 3.21 14.34
N CYS A 174 18.29 2.80 15.49
CA CYS A 174 16.92 2.27 15.62
C CYS A 174 15.80 3.23 15.16
N GLU A 175 16.00 4.54 15.32
CA GLU A 175 15.03 5.54 14.84
C GLU A 175 14.93 5.56 13.31
N ALA A 176 16.06 5.36 12.62
CA ALA A 176 16.10 5.30 11.16
C ALA A 176 15.29 4.11 10.65
N ARG A 177 15.49 2.94 11.26
CA ARG A 177 14.77 1.71 10.93
C ARG A 177 13.26 1.90 11.12
N LEU A 178 12.83 2.44 12.26
CA LEU A 178 11.40 2.71 12.50
C LEU A 178 10.80 3.66 11.45
N MET A 179 11.54 4.70 11.04
CA MET A 179 11.09 5.61 9.99
C MET A 179 11.02 4.95 8.61
N VAL A 180 11.98 4.07 8.28
CA VAL A 180 11.95 3.25 7.06
C VAL A 180 10.68 2.42 7.06
N SER A 181 10.43 1.66 8.13
CA SER A 181 9.26 0.78 8.26
C SER A 181 7.96 1.55 8.09
N LYS A 182 7.79 2.68 8.78
CA LYS A 182 6.58 3.53 8.67
C LYS A 182 6.35 4.04 7.25
N LYS A 183 7.39 4.55 6.60
CA LYS A 183 7.29 5.06 5.23
C LYS A 183 7.01 3.93 4.24
N PHE A 184 7.70 2.80 4.37
CA PHE A 184 7.52 1.65 3.51
C PHE A 184 6.11 1.06 3.61
N LEU A 185 5.60 0.84 4.83
CA LEU A 185 4.22 0.40 5.06
C LEU A 185 3.20 1.41 4.52
N THR A 186 3.48 2.71 4.61
CA THR A 186 2.62 3.74 4.02
C THR A 186 2.56 3.61 2.49
N LEU A 187 3.69 3.39 1.81
CA LEU A 187 3.71 3.18 0.36
C LEU A 187 2.93 1.92 -0.03
N PHE A 188 3.09 0.83 0.71
CA PHE A 188 2.34 -0.40 0.51
C PHE A 188 0.83 -0.20 0.67
N ARG A 189 0.38 0.31 1.83
CA ARG A 189 -1.06 0.46 2.14
C ARG A 189 -1.78 1.49 1.27
N THR A 190 -1.05 2.48 0.76
CA THR A 190 -1.60 3.45 -0.19
C THR A 190 -1.63 2.91 -1.63
N GLY A 191 -1.19 1.66 -1.86
CA GLY A 191 -1.18 1.00 -3.16
C GLY A 191 -0.11 1.53 -4.12
N LYS A 192 0.83 2.36 -3.65
CA LYS A 192 1.86 2.97 -4.50
C LYS A 192 2.88 1.96 -5.02
N LEU A 193 3.12 0.88 -4.26
CA LEU A 193 3.98 -0.24 -4.67
C LEU A 193 3.28 -1.21 -5.63
N GLY A 194 1.97 -1.07 -5.82
CA GLY A 194 1.13 -1.96 -6.62
C GLY A 194 -0.01 -2.60 -5.81
N PRO A 195 -0.92 -3.30 -6.49
CA PRO A 195 -1.94 -4.12 -5.83
C PRO A 195 -1.35 -5.45 -5.34
N PHE A 196 -1.74 -5.88 -4.14
CA PHE A 196 -1.29 -7.12 -3.52
C PHE A 196 -2.46 -7.91 -2.96
N ILE A 197 -2.41 -9.23 -3.11
CA ILE A 197 -3.31 -10.18 -2.45
C ILE A 197 -2.43 -11.00 -1.51
N LEU A 198 -2.64 -10.90 -0.20
CA LEU A 198 -1.79 -11.58 0.79
C LEU A 198 -2.18 -13.03 1.03
N ASP A 199 -3.44 -13.38 0.76
CA ASP A 199 -3.95 -14.73 0.92
C ASP A 199 -3.76 -15.54 -0.36
N ASP A 200 -3.31 -16.77 -0.22
CA ASP A 200 -3.20 -17.69 -1.33
C ASP A 200 -4.58 -18.24 -1.69
N VAL A 201 -4.80 -18.51 -2.97
CA VAL A 201 -6.04 -19.13 -3.43
C VAL A 201 -6.01 -20.60 -3.02
N PRO A 202 -7.00 -21.10 -2.26
CA PRO A 202 -7.02 -22.51 -1.88
C PRO A 202 -7.02 -23.38 -3.13
N GLU A 203 -6.13 -24.38 -3.19
CA GLU A 203 -6.15 -25.36 -4.25
C GLU A 203 -7.50 -26.07 -4.23
N ALA A 204 -8.20 -26.04 -5.37
CA ALA A 204 -9.44 -26.79 -5.50
C ALA A 204 -9.08 -28.27 -5.45
N ASN A 205 -9.26 -28.91 -4.28
CA ASN A 205 -9.20 -30.36 -4.19
C ASN A 205 -10.21 -30.92 -5.20
N PRO A 206 -9.76 -31.60 -6.28
CA PRO A 206 -10.71 -32.28 -7.14
C PRO A 206 -11.43 -33.31 -6.25
N LEU A 207 -12.75 -33.23 -6.22
CA LEU A 207 -13.58 -34.20 -5.52
C LEU A 207 -13.26 -35.59 -6.10
N SER A 208 -12.54 -36.40 -5.32
CA SER A 208 -12.25 -37.81 -5.58
C SER A 208 -13.53 -38.65 -5.58
#